data_AF-A0A538JLD9-F1
#
_entry.id   AF-A0A538JLD9-F1
#
_cell.length_a   1.000
_cell.length_b   1.000
_cell.length_c   1.000
_cell.angle_alpha   90.00
_cell.angle_beta   90.00
_cell.angle_gamma   90.00
#
_symmetry.space_group_name_H-M   'P 1'
#
loop_
_entity.id
_entity.type
_entity.pdbx_description
1 polymer ?
#
loop_
_entity_poly.entity_id
_entity_poly.type
_entity_poly.pdbx_seq_one_letter_code
_entity_poly.pdbx_strand_id
1 'polypeptide(L)'
;MACFHPVFDSGGAGISGAPLRRLAARHGLAFGTAVRATALQQDDDFSDVLGHQYNALTPENELKWAVVHPQPDMYDFRAADIIVAFARRHHMVVHGHTLAWYSQNPDWLLRGHFGRERLIAILRDHIATVVGRYRGRVSQWDVVNEAVDDGGGLRHNVWLDGIGPDYIALAFRFAHEADPSAKLFYNDYLIENPGPKATAVKRLVAGSRGFTFADQRGRVTAAHAPRPLLCARPRPQDGRVQPAGTRRRDHRARRLVGATIRPCRAAGAGPRVPGVAGQLSRRTQLPHVRYLGVHRPLLMDPIHLPAIRRSAAFRREPGSQTRRVRTP
;
A
#
# COMPACT_ATOMS: atom_id res chain seq x y z
N MET A 1 49.30 -29.47 13.33
CA MET A 1 48.68 -28.14 13.08
C MET A 1 49.22 -27.63 11.76
N ALA A 2 48.36 -27.32 10.80
CA ALA A 2 48.76 -26.70 9.54
C ALA A 2 47.92 -25.42 9.36
N CYS A 3 48.59 -24.29 9.15
CA CYS A 3 47.92 -22.99 9.00
C CYS A 3 47.38 -22.85 7.57
N PHE A 4 46.05 -22.83 7.43
CA PHE A 4 45.41 -22.45 6.17
C PHE A 4 45.48 -20.92 6.02
N HIS A 5 46.28 -20.45 5.05
CA HIS A 5 46.15 -19.10 4.53
C HIS A 5 45.00 -19.07 3.50
N PRO A 6 44.05 -18.13 3.58
CA PRO A 6 43.08 -17.93 2.51
C PRO A 6 43.77 -17.30 1.31
N VAL A 7 43.67 -17.97 0.16
CA VAL A 7 43.96 -17.35 -1.14
C VAL A 7 42.83 -16.37 -1.44
N PHE A 8 43.15 -15.09 -1.60
CA PHE A 8 42.19 -14.10 -2.09
C PHE A 8 42.13 -14.19 -3.61
N ASP A 9 41.01 -14.69 -4.12
CA ASP A 9 40.74 -14.68 -5.56
C ASP A 9 40.43 -13.25 -6.03
N SER A 10 41.21 -12.78 -7.01
CA SER A 10 41.13 -11.43 -7.57
C SER A 10 40.29 -11.45 -8.84
N GLY A 11 38.97 -11.60 -8.69
CA GLY A 11 38.05 -11.95 -9.78
C GLY A 11 36.68 -11.27 -9.74
N GLY A 12 36.60 -10.00 -9.34
CA GLY A 12 35.35 -9.24 -9.41
C GLY A 12 35.43 -7.90 -8.68
N ALA A 13 34.89 -6.84 -9.29
CA ALA A 13 34.81 -5.51 -8.68
C ALA A 13 33.73 -5.46 -7.59
N GLY A 14 33.99 -6.15 -6.48
CA GLY A 14 33.08 -6.22 -5.34
C GLY A 14 32.78 -4.83 -4.79
N ILE A 15 31.49 -4.53 -4.63
CA ILE A 15 31.03 -3.28 -4.01
C ILE A 15 31.63 -3.21 -2.60
N SER A 16 32.61 -2.33 -2.41
CA SER A 16 33.35 -2.22 -1.15
C SER A 16 32.45 -1.63 -0.05
N GLY A 17 31.81 -2.52 0.71
CA GLY A 17 30.89 -2.17 1.79
C GLY A 17 30.01 -3.35 2.21
N ALA A 18 29.50 -3.30 3.44
CA ALA A 18 28.47 -4.25 3.87
C ALA A 18 27.15 -3.97 3.09
N PRO A 19 26.43 -5.00 2.62
CA PRO A 19 25.19 -4.80 1.84
C PRO A 19 24.13 -4.00 2.60
N LEU A 20 23.28 -3.26 1.88
CA LEU A 20 22.30 -2.34 2.47
C LEU A 20 21.36 -3.06 3.47
N ARG A 21 20.91 -4.28 3.16
CA ARG A 21 20.17 -5.17 4.07
C ARG A 21 20.87 -5.41 5.40
N ARG A 22 22.20 -5.54 5.41
CA ARG A 22 23.01 -5.75 6.63
C ARG A 22 23.19 -4.44 7.40
N LEU A 23 23.31 -3.30 6.71
CA LEU A 23 23.35 -1.99 7.36
C LEU A 23 22.03 -1.73 8.11
N ALA A 24 20.89 -1.90 7.44
CA ALA A 24 19.56 -1.70 8.04
C ALA A 24 19.24 -2.70 9.16
N ALA A 25 19.59 -3.97 9.00
CA ALA A 25 19.34 -5.01 10.01
C ALA A 25 20.04 -4.72 11.35
N ARG A 26 21.22 -4.07 11.35
CA ARG A 26 21.91 -3.63 12.59
C ARG A 26 21.11 -2.61 13.42
N HIS A 27 20.11 -1.97 12.82
CA HIS A 27 19.18 -1.04 13.48
C HIS A 27 17.76 -1.62 13.64
N GLY A 28 17.58 -2.93 13.41
CA GLY A 28 16.26 -3.59 13.46
C GLY A 28 15.31 -3.18 12.33
N LEU A 29 15.85 -2.64 11.23
CA LEU A 29 15.09 -2.14 10.09
C LEU A 29 15.16 -3.11 8.89
N ALA A 30 14.06 -3.14 8.13
CA ALA A 30 14.05 -3.72 6.79
C ALA A 30 14.44 -2.65 5.75
N PHE A 31 15.23 -3.06 4.76
CA PHE A 31 15.57 -2.28 3.58
C PHE A 31 14.93 -2.93 2.37
N GLY A 32 13.94 -2.26 1.77
CA GLY A 32 13.08 -2.84 0.76
C GLY A 32 12.88 -1.99 -0.48
N THR A 33 12.35 -2.63 -1.52
CA THR A 33 11.98 -2.01 -2.80
C THR A 33 10.68 -2.63 -3.34
N ALA A 34 9.99 -1.86 -4.18
CA ALA A 34 9.00 -2.42 -5.09
C ALA A 34 9.71 -3.27 -6.18
N VAL A 35 9.05 -4.33 -6.66
CA VAL A 35 9.57 -5.21 -7.71
C VAL A 35 8.45 -5.70 -8.62
N ARG A 36 8.74 -5.85 -9.92
CA ARG A 36 7.87 -6.54 -10.88
C ARG A 36 8.40 -7.93 -11.19
N ALA A 37 7.50 -8.89 -11.36
CA ALA A 37 7.86 -10.27 -11.66
C ALA A 37 8.64 -10.38 -12.99
N THR A 38 8.30 -9.57 -13.99
CA THR A 38 8.98 -9.56 -15.29
C THR A 38 10.43 -9.11 -15.21
N ALA A 39 10.75 -8.06 -14.44
CA ALA A 39 12.12 -7.64 -14.22
C ALA A 39 12.93 -8.75 -13.50
N LEU A 40 12.31 -9.38 -12.50
CA LEU A 40 12.91 -10.47 -11.73
C LEU A 40 13.18 -11.77 -12.53
N GLN A 41 12.62 -11.90 -13.74
CA GLN A 41 12.78 -13.06 -14.63
C GLN A 41 13.60 -12.78 -15.88
N GLN A 42 13.93 -11.52 -16.18
CA GLN A 42 14.49 -11.10 -17.47
C GLN A 42 15.81 -10.32 -17.34
N ASP A 43 16.23 -10.03 -16.11
CA ASP A 43 17.36 -9.17 -15.79
C ASP A 43 18.10 -9.80 -14.60
N ASP A 44 19.11 -10.61 -14.91
CA ASP A 44 19.88 -11.38 -13.91
C ASP A 44 20.66 -10.43 -12.98
N ASP A 45 21.30 -9.39 -13.53
CA ASP A 45 21.96 -8.31 -12.78
C ASP A 45 21.01 -7.65 -11.77
N PHE A 46 19.79 -7.32 -12.19
CA PHE A 46 18.75 -6.82 -11.28
C PHE A 46 18.42 -7.83 -10.18
N SER A 47 18.27 -9.12 -10.52
CA SER A 47 17.93 -10.17 -9.56
C SER A 47 19.04 -10.40 -8.52
N ASP A 48 20.31 -10.33 -8.94
CA ASP A 48 21.47 -10.47 -8.07
C ASP A 48 21.61 -9.25 -7.14
N VAL A 49 21.53 -8.04 -7.68
CA VAL A 49 21.52 -6.82 -6.86
C VAL A 49 20.36 -6.84 -5.86
N LEU A 50 19.19 -7.34 -6.27
CA LEU A 50 18.03 -7.49 -5.38
C LEU A 50 18.34 -8.46 -4.24
N GLY A 51 18.80 -9.68 -4.58
CA GLY A 51 19.16 -10.74 -3.62
C GLY A 51 20.22 -10.32 -2.61
N HIS A 52 21.26 -9.61 -3.08
CA HIS A 52 22.37 -9.15 -2.25
C HIS A 52 22.03 -7.92 -1.39
N GLN A 53 21.32 -6.92 -1.92
CA GLN A 53 21.17 -5.63 -1.24
C GLN A 53 19.91 -5.49 -0.39
N TYR A 54 18.83 -6.24 -0.66
CA TYR A 54 17.53 -6.04 -0.02
C TYR A 54 17.14 -7.20 0.91
N ASN A 55 16.28 -6.91 1.90
CA ASN A 55 15.66 -7.92 2.75
C ASN A 55 14.13 -7.74 2.93
N ALA A 56 13.52 -6.86 2.16
CA ALA A 56 12.07 -6.78 2.02
C ALA A 56 11.66 -6.47 0.58
N LEU A 57 10.55 -7.05 0.12
CA LEU A 57 9.99 -6.84 -1.22
C LEU A 57 8.51 -6.49 -1.16
N THR A 58 8.10 -5.57 -2.02
CA THR A 58 6.69 -5.25 -2.30
C THR A 58 6.40 -5.55 -3.77
N PRO A 59 5.45 -6.44 -4.12
CA PRO A 59 5.02 -6.58 -5.50
C PRO A 59 4.42 -5.26 -6.02
N GLU A 60 4.94 -4.74 -7.12
CA GLU A 60 4.59 -3.40 -7.60
C GLU A 60 3.14 -3.34 -8.12
N ASN A 61 2.69 -4.42 -8.77
CA ASN A 61 1.33 -4.54 -9.31
C ASN A 61 0.69 -5.92 -9.12
N GLU A 62 1.48 -6.95 -8.86
CA GLU A 62 1.10 -8.36 -8.96
C GLU A 62 0.11 -8.83 -7.87
N LEU A 63 -0.08 -8.04 -6.82
CA LEU A 63 -1.09 -8.27 -5.77
C LEU A 63 -2.23 -7.22 -5.79
N LYS A 64 -2.29 -6.36 -6.80
CA LYS A 64 -3.43 -5.44 -6.99
C LYS A 64 -4.61 -6.19 -7.59
N TRP A 65 -5.82 -5.80 -7.20
CA TRP A 65 -7.04 -6.57 -7.47
C TRP A 65 -7.22 -6.96 -8.94
N ALA A 66 -7.10 -6.02 -9.88
CA ALA A 66 -7.27 -6.29 -11.31
C ALA A 66 -6.26 -7.30 -11.89
N VAL A 67 -5.11 -7.49 -11.24
CA VAL A 67 -4.09 -8.47 -11.65
C VAL A 67 -4.37 -9.83 -11.01
N VAL A 68 -4.64 -9.85 -9.70
CA VAL A 68 -4.75 -11.11 -8.94
C VAL A 68 -6.13 -11.75 -9.02
N HIS A 69 -7.19 -10.98 -9.29
CA HIS A 69 -8.60 -11.43 -9.38
C HIS A 69 -9.31 -10.81 -10.61
N PRO A 70 -8.84 -11.11 -11.84
CA PRO A 70 -9.26 -10.44 -13.08
C PRO A 70 -10.68 -10.79 -13.55
N GLN A 71 -11.26 -11.91 -13.12
CA GLN A 71 -12.63 -12.36 -13.43
C GLN A 71 -13.31 -12.89 -12.16
N PRO A 72 -14.66 -12.91 -12.05
CA PRO A 72 -15.37 -13.21 -10.80
C PRO A 72 -15.04 -14.57 -10.15
N ASP A 73 -14.66 -15.54 -10.98
CA ASP A 73 -14.42 -16.95 -10.66
C ASP A 73 -12.96 -17.38 -10.91
N MET A 74 -12.08 -16.45 -11.32
CA MET A 74 -10.68 -16.75 -11.66
C MET A 74 -9.70 -15.81 -10.96
N TYR A 75 -8.73 -16.41 -10.27
CA TYR A 75 -7.56 -15.72 -9.72
C TYR A 75 -6.29 -16.06 -10.51
N ASP A 76 -5.40 -15.08 -10.68
CA ASP A 76 -4.07 -15.29 -11.27
C ASP A 76 -2.97 -14.89 -10.26
N PHE A 77 -2.37 -15.91 -9.65
CA PHE A 77 -1.31 -15.73 -8.66
C PHE A 77 0.11 -15.85 -9.27
N ARG A 78 0.25 -16.18 -10.56
CA ARG A 78 1.53 -16.60 -11.15
C ARG A 78 2.64 -15.58 -10.95
N ALA A 79 2.36 -14.31 -11.23
CA ALA A 79 3.32 -13.22 -11.10
C ALA A 79 3.71 -12.93 -9.63
N ALA A 80 2.73 -12.96 -8.71
CA ALA A 80 2.99 -12.77 -7.28
C ALA A 80 3.75 -13.95 -6.65
N ASP A 81 3.45 -15.18 -7.07
CA ASP A 81 4.13 -16.39 -6.60
C ASP A 81 5.62 -16.38 -6.96
N ILE A 82 6.02 -15.84 -8.13
CA ILE A 82 7.42 -15.66 -8.52
C ILE A 82 8.17 -14.77 -7.50
N ILE A 83 7.58 -13.63 -7.14
CA ILE A 83 8.17 -12.67 -6.19
C ILE A 83 8.23 -13.27 -4.79
N VAL A 84 7.17 -13.95 -4.33
CA VAL A 84 7.14 -14.61 -3.02
C VAL A 84 8.13 -15.78 -2.96
N ALA A 85 8.31 -16.54 -4.04
CA ALA A 85 9.29 -17.62 -4.12
C ALA A 85 10.73 -17.08 -4.05
N PHE A 86 11.04 -16.00 -4.77
CA PHE A 86 12.33 -15.31 -4.66
C PHE A 86 12.57 -14.78 -3.24
N ALA A 87 11.60 -14.07 -2.66
CA ALA A 87 11.69 -13.55 -1.30
C ALA A 87 12.04 -14.66 -0.29
N ARG A 88 11.39 -15.82 -0.40
CA ARG A 88 11.69 -16.98 0.46
C ARG A 88 13.11 -17.53 0.26
N ARG A 89 13.60 -17.64 -0.99
CA ARG A 89 14.98 -18.10 -1.27
C ARG A 89 16.05 -17.18 -0.68
N HIS A 90 15.81 -15.86 -0.66
CA HIS A 90 16.78 -14.87 -0.17
C HIS A 90 16.52 -14.40 1.28
N HIS A 91 15.64 -15.09 2.01
CA HIS A 91 15.22 -14.79 3.38
C HIS A 91 14.73 -13.34 3.57
N MET A 92 13.86 -12.89 2.67
CA MET A 92 13.26 -11.56 2.66
C MET A 92 11.83 -11.56 3.21
N VAL A 93 11.44 -10.46 3.83
CA VAL A 93 10.04 -10.17 4.18
C VAL A 93 9.28 -9.77 2.91
N VAL A 94 8.05 -10.26 2.74
CA VAL A 94 7.13 -9.70 1.72
C VAL A 94 6.09 -8.81 2.38
N HIS A 95 5.88 -7.65 1.77
CA HIS A 95 4.81 -6.71 2.06
C HIS A 95 3.80 -6.73 0.92
N GLY A 96 2.59 -7.22 1.18
CA GLY A 96 1.52 -7.35 0.19
C GLY A 96 0.81 -6.02 -0.07
N HIS A 97 0.72 -5.63 -1.35
CA HIS A 97 0.13 -4.36 -1.79
C HIS A 97 -0.80 -4.61 -2.99
N THR A 98 -2.13 -4.50 -2.88
CA THR A 98 -2.96 -4.12 -1.72
C THR A 98 -4.35 -4.74 -1.87
N LEU A 99 -5.05 -4.98 -0.75
CA LEU A 99 -6.30 -5.75 -0.72
C LEU A 99 -7.56 -4.94 -1.03
N ALA A 100 -7.60 -3.64 -0.72
CA ALA A 100 -8.72 -2.75 -1.03
C ALA A 100 -8.22 -1.34 -1.36
N TRP A 101 -8.54 -0.86 -2.57
CA TRP A 101 -8.11 0.44 -3.08
C TRP A 101 -9.19 1.05 -3.99
N TYR A 102 -9.10 2.35 -4.24
CA TYR A 102 -9.97 3.02 -5.22
C TYR A 102 -9.54 2.75 -6.67
N SER A 103 -8.28 2.37 -6.89
CA SER A 103 -7.66 2.20 -8.21
C SER A 103 -7.29 0.74 -8.50
N GLN A 104 -7.06 0.43 -9.79
CA GLN A 104 -6.66 -0.89 -10.29
C GLN A 104 -7.58 -2.04 -9.82
N ASN A 105 -8.89 -1.75 -9.78
CA ASN A 105 -9.98 -2.71 -9.58
C ASN A 105 -10.39 -3.35 -10.93
N PRO A 106 -10.83 -4.62 -10.96
CA PRO A 106 -11.21 -5.30 -12.19
C PRO A 106 -12.56 -4.79 -12.73
N ASP A 107 -12.71 -4.86 -14.05
CA ASP A 107 -13.88 -4.41 -14.79
C ASP A 107 -15.21 -5.02 -14.32
N TRP A 108 -15.22 -6.31 -13.97
CA TRP A 108 -16.42 -7.02 -13.50
C TRP A 108 -16.91 -6.50 -12.14
N LEU A 109 -16.01 -6.01 -11.29
CA LEU A 109 -16.35 -5.40 -10.01
C LEU A 109 -16.96 -4.01 -10.23
N LEU A 110 -16.32 -3.19 -11.07
CA LEU A 110 -16.74 -1.82 -11.34
C LEU A 110 -18.07 -1.74 -12.12
N ARG A 111 -18.35 -2.70 -13.00
CA ARG A 111 -19.58 -2.76 -13.81
C ARG A 111 -20.65 -3.72 -13.27
N GLY A 112 -20.41 -4.36 -12.14
CA GLY A 112 -21.29 -5.43 -11.61
C GLY A 112 -22.58 -4.96 -10.93
N HIS A 113 -22.73 -3.66 -10.64
CA HIS A 113 -23.92 -3.06 -9.99
C HIS A 113 -24.41 -3.81 -8.74
N PHE A 114 -23.46 -4.28 -7.92
CA PHE A 114 -23.74 -5.12 -6.76
C PHE A 114 -24.35 -4.34 -5.59
N GLY A 115 -25.37 -4.92 -4.95
CA GLY A 115 -25.89 -4.41 -3.68
C GLY A 115 -24.94 -4.65 -2.50
N ARG A 116 -25.14 -3.88 -1.42
CA ARG A 116 -24.28 -3.82 -0.22
C ARG A 116 -23.75 -5.17 0.27
N GLU A 117 -24.63 -6.11 0.59
CA GLU A 117 -24.25 -7.43 1.13
C GLU A 117 -23.42 -8.25 0.14
N ARG A 118 -23.68 -8.11 -1.17
CA ARG A 118 -22.90 -8.79 -2.20
C ARG A 118 -21.50 -8.19 -2.34
N LEU A 119 -21.33 -6.88 -2.20
CA LEU A 119 -20.01 -6.24 -2.15
C LEU A 119 -19.22 -6.65 -0.91
N ILE A 120 -19.87 -6.79 0.26
CA ILE A 120 -19.22 -7.31 1.46
C ILE A 120 -18.76 -8.75 1.26
N ALA A 121 -19.59 -9.60 0.65
CA ALA A 121 -19.20 -10.98 0.32
C ALA A 121 -18.00 -10.99 -0.64
N ILE A 122 -18.04 -10.23 -1.73
CA ILE A 122 -16.93 -10.10 -2.70
C ILE A 122 -15.63 -9.63 -2.01
N LEU A 123 -15.72 -8.62 -1.12
CA LEU A 123 -14.58 -8.11 -0.37
C LEU A 123 -14.02 -9.13 0.61
N ARG A 124 -14.89 -9.88 1.30
CA ARG A 124 -14.50 -10.97 2.19
C ARG A 124 -13.80 -12.09 1.44
N ASP A 125 -14.41 -12.56 0.36
CA ASP A 125 -13.93 -13.69 -0.43
C ASP A 125 -12.56 -13.36 -1.05
N HIS A 126 -12.41 -12.16 -1.62
CA HIS A 126 -11.12 -11.69 -2.14
C HIS A 126 -10.02 -11.66 -1.07
N ILE A 127 -10.30 -11.03 0.07
CA ILE A 127 -9.32 -10.91 1.16
C ILE A 127 -8.96 -12.30 1.71
N ALA A 128 -9.96 -13.16 1.94
CA ALA A 128 -9.75 -14.51 2.44
C ALA A 128 -8.94 -15.37 1.46
N THR A 129 -9.21 -15.30 0.15
CA THR A 129 -8.45 -16.04 -0.86
C THR A 129 -7.00 -15.52 -0.98
N VAL A 130 -6.79 -14.21 -1.09
CA VAL A 130 -5.46 -13.63 -1.31
C VAL A 130 -4.59 -13.74 -0.06
N VAL A 131 -5.08 -13.31 1.11
CA VAL A 131 -4.33 -13.41 2.37
C VAL A 131 -4.15 -14.88 2.79
N GLY A 132 -5.21 -15.69 2.68
CA GLY A 132 -5.17 -17.11 3.01
C GLY A 132 -4.16 -17.90 2.18
N ARG A 133 -4.06 -17.63 0.87
CA ARG A 133 -3.01 -18.23 0.01
C ARG A 133 -1.61 -17.96 0.57
N TYR A 134 -1.34 -16.72 0.97
CA TYR A 134 -0.02 -16.24 1.35
C TYR A 134 0.25 -16.25 2.86
N ARG A 135 -0.65 -16.85 3.65
CA ARG A 135 -0.51 -17.00 5.12
C ARG A 135 0.88 -17.51 5.51
N GLY A 136 1.52 -16.82 6.44
CA GLY A 136 2.90 -17.12 6.89
C GLY A 136 4.01 -16.91 5.85
N ARG A 137 3.70 -16.46 4.62
CA ARG A 137 4.66 -16.13 3.55
C ARG A 137 4.70 -14.63 3.23
N VAL A 138 3.57 -13.94 3.38
CA VAL A 138 3.43 -12.48 3.32
C VAL A 138 3.02 -11.99 4.71
N SER A 139 3.97 -11.41 5.44
CA SER A 139 3.81 -11.06 6.87
C SER A 139 3.28 -9.65 7.12
N GLN A 140 3.11 -8.85 6.07
CA GLN A 140 2.67 -7.46 6.13
C GLN A 140 1.70 -7.21 4.97
N TRP A 141 0.59 -6.51 5.22
CA TRP A 141 -0.41 -6.18 4.20
C TRP A 141 -0.87 -4.75 4.30
N ASP A 142 -0.82 -4.03 3.18
CA ASP A 142 -1.67 -2.86 2.97
C ASP A 142 -3.09 -3.35 2.71
N VAL A 143 -3.89 -3.40 3.78
CA VAL A 143 -5.27 -3.91 3.72
C VAL A 143 -6.19 -2.90 3.04
N VAL A 144 -6.01 -1.62 3.37
CA VAL A 144 -6.73 -0.51 2.74
C VAL A 144 -5.72 0.55 2.35
N ASN A 145 -5.75 0.91 1.06
CA ASN A 145 -4.88 1.92 0.48
C ASN A 145 -5.67 3.18 0.13
N GLU A 146 -5.17 4.36 0.52
CA GLU A 146 -5.56 5.68 0.00
C GLU A 146 -7.08 5.97 0.03
N ALA A 147 -7.75 5.51 1.08
CA ALA A 147 -9.19 5.72 1.31
C ALA A 147 -9.54 7.16 1.68
N VAL A 148 -8.55 7.98 2.03
CA VAL A 148 -8.74 9.41 2.32
C VAL A 148 -8.29 10.23 1.10
N ASP A 149 -9.06 11.26 0.77
CA ASP A 149 -8.72 12.22 -0.28
C ASP A 149 -7.80 13.35 0.24
N ASP A 150 -7.35 14.22 -0.65
CA ASP A 150 -6.39 15.28 -0.31
C ASP A 150 -7.04 16.41 0.54
N GLY A 151 -8.38 16.50 0.55
CA GLY A 151 -9.16 17.36 1.44
C GLY A 151 -9.41 16.77 2.83
N GLY A 152 -9.09 15.49 3.05
CA GLY A 152 -9.35 14.78 4.30
C GLY A 152 -10.74 14.14 4.40
N GLY A 153 -11.50 14.09 3.30
CA GLY A 153 -12.71 13.29 3.19
C GLY A 153 -12.41 11.81 2.94
N LEU A 154 -13.42 10.93 3.07
CA LEU A 154 -13.31 9.58 2.52
C LEU A 154 -13.54 9.64 1.01
N ARG A 155 -12.62 9.05 0.26
CA ARG A 155 -12.60 9.08 -1.21
C ARG A 155 -13.69 8.17 -1.78
N HIS A 156 -14.57 8.72 -2.61
CA HIS A 156 -15.52 7.96 -3.43
C HIS A 156 -14.84 6.84 -4.23
N ASN A 157 -15.40 5.64 -4.12
CA ASN A 157 -14.94 4.41 -4.76
C ASN A 157 -16.00 3.31 -4.56
N VAL A 158 -15.92 2.21 -5.33
CA VAL A 158 -16.87 1.08 -5.30
C VAL A 158 -17.16 0.53 -3.90
N TRP A 159 -16.20 0.56 -2.98
CA TRP A 159 -16.39 0.13 -1.59
C TRP A 159 -17.13 1.18 -0.76
N LEU A 160 -16.71 2.45 -0.81
CA LEU A 160 -17.38 3.51 -0.05
C LEU A 160 -18.82 3.71 -0.53
N ASP A 161 -19.02 3.76 -1.84
CA ASP A 161 -20.30 4.09 -2.46
C ASP A 161 -21.30 2.92 -2.38
N GLY A 162 -20.80 1.68 -2.37
CA GLY A 162 -21.63 0.47 -2.36
C GLY A 162 -21.77 -0.23 -1.00
N ILE A 163 -20.77 -0.13 -0.10
CA ILE A 163 -20.81 -0.73 1.25
C ILE A 163 -21.16 0.32 2.32
N GLY A 164 -20.58 1.51 2.21
CA GLY A 164 -20.50 2.50 3.29
C GLY A 164 -19.09 2.54 3.93
N PRO A 165 -18.82 3.53 4.81
CA PRO A 165 -17.48 3.77 5.38
C PRO A 165 -16.94 2.62 6.25
N ASP A 166 -17.80 1.68 6.63
CA ASP A 166 -17.47 0.47 7.36
C ASP A 166 -16.68 -0.56 6.55
N TYR A 167 -16.60 -0.44 5.22
CA TYR A 167 -15.78 -1.30 4.36
C TYR A 167 -14.33 -1.40 4.84
N ILE A 168 -13.78 -0.30 5.36
CA ILE A 168 -12.41 -0.22 5.87
C ILE A 168 -12.25 -1.20 7.03
N ALA A 169 -13.14 -1.13 8.02
CA ALA A 169 -13.10 -1.97 9.20
C ALA A 169 -13.38 -3.44 8.88
N LEU A 170 -14.31 -3.70 7.95
CA LEU A 170 -14.61 -5.03 7.43
C LEU A 170 -13.37 -5.65 6.78
N ALA A 171 -12.65 -4.90 5.94
CA ALA A 171 -11.41 -5.37 5.31
C ALA A 171 -10.33 -5.75 6.33
N PHE A 172 -10.09 -4.92 7.36
CA PHE A 172 -9.16 -5.25 8.45
C PHE A 172 -9.59 -6.49 9.25
N ARG A 173 -10.88 -6.67 9.50
CA ARG A 173 -11.40 -7.87 10.16
C ARG A 173 -11.17 -9.12 9.29
N PHE A 174 -11.52 -9.08 8.01
CA PHE A 174 -11.36 -10.21 7.09
C PHE A 174 -9.87 -10.58 6.88
N ALA A 175 -8.98 -9.60 6.81
CA ALA A 175 -7.54 -9.87 6.70
C ALA A 175 -6.98 -10.54 7.97
N HIS A 176 -7.49 -10.14 9.15
CA HIS A 176 -7.12 -10.77 10.42
C HIS A 176 -7.72 -12.17 10.60
N GLU A 177 -8.97 -12.39 10.16
CA GLU A 177 -9.58 -13.74 10.10
C GLU A 177 -8.74 -14.69 9.22
N ALA A 178 -8.18 -14.18 8.11
CA ALA A 178 -7.38 -14.97 7.16
C ALA A 178 -5.93 -15.24 7.62
N ASP A 179 -5.22 -14.25 8.18
CA ASP A 179 -3.93 -14.46 8.85
C ASP A 179 -3.81 -13.60 10.12
N PRO A 180 -4.11 -14.17 11.31
CA PRO A 180 -3.97 -13.48 12.59
C PRO A 180 -2.53 -13.04 12.93
N SER A 181 -1.52 -13.62 12.27
CA SER A 181 -0.10 -13.32 12.51
C SER A 181 0.44 -12.18 11.64
N ALA A 182 -0.29 -11.80 10.58
CA ALA A 182 0.13 -10.75 9.67
C ALA A 182 -0.03 -9.35 10.29
N LYS A 183 0.93 -8.46 10.00
CA LYS A 183 0.87 -7.04 10.36
C LYS A 183 0.00 -6.31 9.33
N LEU A 184 -1.11 -5.74 9.79
CA LEU A 184 -2.10 -5.10 8.93
C LEU A 184 -1.92 -3.58 8.94
N PHE A 185 -1.77 -2.99 7.75
CA PHE A 185 -1.51 -1.57 7.53
C PHE A 185 -2.67 -0.88 6.82
N TYR A 186 -2.95 0.34 7.25
CA TYR A 186 -3.54 1.39 6.42
C TYR A 186 -2.37 2.15 5.76
N ASN A 187 -2.41 2.32 4.43
CA ASN A 187 -1.35 2.99 3.69
C ASN A 187 -1.90 4.17 2.87
N ASP A 188 -1.16 5.27 2.84
CA ASP A 188 -1.57 6.49 2.14
C ASP A 188 -0.39 7.35 1.71
N TYR A 189 -0.66 8.33 0.84
CA TYR A 189 0.29 9.34 0.40
C TYR A 189 -0.01 10.74 0.98
N LEU A 190 1.01 11.61 1.08
CA LEU A 190 0.90 12.98 1.61
C LEU A 190 0.40 13.08 3.06
N ILE A 191 0.70 12.06 3.88
CA ILE A 191 0.37 12.02 5.31
C ILE A 191 1.58 12.25 6.23
N GLU A 192 2.78 12.33 5.64
CA GLU A 192 4.03 12.75 6.27
C GLU A 192 4.03 14.25 6.62
N ASN A 193 3.25 15.05 5.89
CA ASN A 193 3.09 16.49 6.11
C ASN A 193 1.82 16.78 6.93
N PRO A 194 1.84 17.75 7.88
CA PRO A 194 0.62 18.23 8.54
C PRO A 194 -0.40 18.78 7.52
N GLY A 195 -1.67 18.41 7.68
CA GLY A 195 -2.74 18.88 6.80
C GLY A 195 -4.07 18.15 7.05
N PRO A 196 -5.13 18.47 6.28
CA PRO A 196 -6.45 17.85 6.41
C PRO A 196 -6.38 16.32 6.28
N LYS A 197 -5.73 15.83 5.22
CA LYS A 197 -5.54 14.39 4.97
C LYS A 197 -4.82 13.67 6.11
N ALA A 198 -3.65 14.16 6.53
CA ALA A 198 -2.90 13.58 7.65
C ALA A 198 -3.70 13.58 8.97
N THR A 199 -4.54 14.61 9.19
CA THR A 199 -5.42 14.69 10.36
C THR A 199 -6.55 13.67 10.29
N ALA A 200 -7.19 13.52 9.12
CA ALA A 200 -8.24 12.54 8.87
C ALA A 200 -7.72 11.10 9.02
N VAL A 201 -6.57 10.78 8.42
CA VAL A 201 -5.92 9.46 8.56
C VAL A 201 -5.53 9.15 10.01
N LYS A 202 -4.99 10.13 10.76
CA LYS A 202 -4.74 9.98 12.21
C LYS A 202 -6.03 9.68 12.98
N ARG A 203 -7.15 10.34 12.67
CA ARG A 203 -8.46 10.07 13.29
C ARG A 203 -8.98 8.68 12.92
N LEU A 204 -8.88 8.26 11.65
CA LEU A 204 -9.27 6.94 11.16
C LEU A 204 -8.51 5.81 11.89
N VAL A 205 -7.18 5.92 11.98
CA VAL A 205 -6.30 4.94 12.64
C VAL A 205 -6.42 4.98 14.18
N ALA A 206 -6.79 6.13 14.77
CA ALA A 206 -7.06 6.22 16.20
C ALA A 206 -8.43 5.63 16.58
N GLY A 207 -9.47 5.97 15.81
CA GLY A 207 -10.86 5.54 16.02
C GLY A 207 -11.12 4.06 15.72
N SER A 208 -10.23 3.41 14.96
CA SER A 208 -10.25 1.96 14.74
C SER A 208 -9.90 1.12 15.99
N ARG A 209 -9.68 1.74 17.17
CA ARG A 209 -9.83 1.06 18.47
C ARG A 209 -11.31 0.86 18.79
N GLY A 210 -11.94 -0.11 18.12
CA GLY A 210 -13.35 -0.44 18.31
C GLY A 210 -14.28 0.45 17.51
N PHE A 211 -14.46 0.14 16.23
CA PHE A 211 -15.57 0.70 15.46
C PHE A 211 -16.89 0.27 16.11
N THR A 212 -17.57 1.21 16.77
CA THR A 212 -18.99 1.08 17.12
C THR A 212 -19.81 1.45 15.90
N PHE A 213 -20.16 0.45 15.09
CA PHE A 213 -21.05 0.61 13.95
C PHE A 213 -22.46 0.85 14.47
N ALA A 214 -23.07 1.99 14.18
CA ALA A 214 -24.52 2.11 14.21
C ALA A 214 -25.06 1.58 12.87
N ASP A 215 -25.97 0.60 12.90
CA ASP A 215 -26.81 0.34 11.74
C ASP A 215 -27.76 1.53 11.48
N GLN A 216 -28.52 1.49 10.38
CA GLN A 216 -29.53 2.53 10.07
C GLN A 216 -30.68 2.61 11.10
N ARG A 217 -30.64 1.83 12.19
CA ARG A 217 -31.60 1.79 13.30
C ARG A 217 -30.93 2.06 14.65
N GLY A 218 -29.67 2.52 14.66
CA GLY A 218 -28.92 2.87 15.88
C GLY A 218 -28.41 1.68 16.70
N ARG A 219 -28.47 0.44 16.21
CA ARG A 219 -27.94 -0.71 16.94
C ARG A 219 -26.43 -0.80 16.81
N VAL A 220 -25.75 -0.79 17.96
CA VAL A 220 -24.29 -0.90 18.05
C VAL A 220 -23.88 -2.37 18.16
N THR A 221 -23.31 -2.92 17.08
CA THR A 221 -22.54 -4.17 17.16
C THR A 221 -21.05 -3.85 17.22
N ALA A 222 -20.40 -4.15 18.35
CA ALA A 222 -18.97 -3.90 18.53
C ALA A 222 -18.14 -4.99 17.82
N ALA A 223 -18.04 -4.92 16.48
CA ALA A 223 -17.12 -5.78 15.73
C ALA A 223 -15.68 -5.27 15.90
N HIS A 224 -14.90 -6.00 16.70
CA HIS A 224 -13.51 -5.67 17.00
C HIS A 224 -12.60 -5.99 15.80
N ALA A 225 -12.45 -5.04 14.88
CA ALA A 225 -11.34 -5.05 13.93
C ALA A 225 -10.03 -4.76 14.69
N PRO A 226 -8.88 -5.36 14.32
CA PRO A 226 -7.60 -5.01 14.90
C PRO A 226 -7.22 -3.58 14.54
N ARG A 227 -6.50 -2.89 15.44
CA ARG A 227 -6.02 -1.54 15.16
C ARG A 227 -4.98 -1.59 14.03
N PRO A 228 -5.16 -0.83 12.93
CA PRO A 228 -4.22 -0.80 11.83
C PRO A 228 -2.91 -0.12 12.24
N LEU A 229 -1.81 -0.60 11.67
CA LEU A 229 -0.56 0.14 11.57
C LEU A 229 -0.68 1.21 10.47
N LEU A 230 0.14 2.25 10.53
CA LEU A 230 0.14 3.32 9.52
C LEU A 230 1.42 3.24 8.68
N CYS A 231 1.27 3.23 7.35
CA CYS A 231 2.35 3.38 6.39
C CYS A 231 2.13 4.65 5.55
N ALA A 232 3.19 5.42 5.30
CA ALA A 232 3.18 6.70 4.61
C ALA A 232 4.10 6.66 3.39
N ARG A 233 3.64 7.19 2.25
CA ARG A 233 4.40 7.25 0.99
C ARG A 233 4.45 8.67 0.43
N PRO A 234 5.56 9.09 -0.23
CA PRO A 234 5.54 10.26 -1.09
C PRO A 234 4.52 10.07 -2.22
N ARG A 235 3.92 11.16 -2.71
CA ARG A 235 3.05 11.12 -3.90
C ARG A 235 3.84 10.55 -5.10
N PRO A 236 3.27 9.60 -5.88
CA PRO A 236 3.83 9.22 -7.17
C PRO A 236 3.95 10.47 -8.07
N GLN A 237 5.15 10.74 -8.59
CA GLN A 237 5.30 11.83 -9.55
C GLN A 237 4.70 11.42 -10.89
N ASP A 238 3.55 12.02 -11.24
CA ASP A 238 3.05 12.03 -12.61
C ASP A 238 4.17 12.58 -13.51
N GLY A 239 4.57 11.81 -14.52
CA GLY A 239 5.85 11.96 -15.26
C GLY A 239 6.03 13.19 -16.14
N ARG A 240 5.56 14.37 -15.72
CA ARG A 240 5.86 15.67 -16.35
C ARG A 240 7.14 16.24 -15.76
N VAL A 241 8.26 15.81 -16.32
CA VAL A 241 9.53 16.55 -16.20
C VAL A 241 9.32 17.94 -16.84
N GLN A 242 9.16 18.97 -16.02
CA GLN A 242 9.35 20.34 -16.49
C GLN A 242 10.83 20.49 -16.87
N PRO A 243 11.17 20.97 -18.09
CA PRO A 243 12.56 21.18 -18.45
C PRO A 243 13.16 22.22 -17.50
N ALA A 244 14.25 21.85 -16.83
CA ALA A 244 14.94 22.73 -15.90
C ALA A 244 15.42 23.99 -16.64
N GLY A 245 14.83 25.14 -16.31
CA GLY A 245 15.18 26.42 -16.91
C GLY A 245 16.66 26.72 -16.70
N THR A 246 17.42 26.81 -17.79
CA THR A 246 18.83 27.18 -17.74
C THR A 246 18.96 28.59 -17.17
N ARG A 247 19.51 28.72 -15.95
CA ARG A 247 19.91 30.01 -15.38
C ARG A 247 21.07 30.58 -16.20
N ARG A 248 20.77 31.28 -17.30
CA ARG A 248 21.72 32.21 -17.92
C ARG A 248 21.87 33.41 -16.99
N ARG A 249 23.12 33.79 -16.72
CA ARG A 249 23.44 34.99 -15.95
C ARG A 249 23.05 36.22 -16.75
N ASP A 250 22.34 37.15 -16.13
CA ASP A 250 22.09 38.48 -16.70
C ASP A 250 23.40 39.27 -16.81
N HIS A 251 23.76 39.65 -18.04
CA HIS A 251 24.47 40.90 -18.26
C HIS A 251 23.66 41.77 -19.23
N ARG A 252 23.51 43.03 -18.83
CA ARG A 252 22.69 44.06 -19.50
C ARG A 252 23.18 44.30 -20.93
N ALA A 253 22.26 44.42 -21.89
CA ALA A 253 22.09 45.68 -22.65
C ALA A 253 20.84 45.70 -23.58
N ARG A 254 19.90 46.60 -23.24
CA ARG A 254 19.19 47.54 -24.14
C ARG A 254 18.48 47.02 -25.43
N ARG A 255 17.14 47.23 -25.42
CA ARG A 255 16.31 47.91 -26.47
C ARG A 255 16.21 47.21 -27.85
N LEU A 256 15.12 47.29 -28.64
CA LEU A 256 13.92 48.13 -28.64
C LEU A 256 12.88 47.49 -29.62
N VAL A 257 11.56 47.63 -29.38
CA VAL A 257 10.43 47.36 -30.32
C VAL A 257 10.32 45.89 -30.81
N GLY A 258 9.16 45.23 -30.96
CA GLY A 258 7.75 45.63 -30.97
C GLY A 258 7.05 45.03 -32.21
N ALA A 259 5.71 44.96 -32.20
CA ALA A 259 4.82 44.51 -33.28
C ALA A 259 4.51 43.00 -33.48
N THR A 260 3.39 42.59 -32.86
CA THR A 260 2.19 41.98 -33.48
C THR A 260 2.19 40.58 -34.15
N ILE A 261 1.12 39.85 -33.83
CA ILE A 261 0.73 38.51 -34.30
C ILE A 261 -0.12 38.60 -35.59
N ARG A 262 0.05 37.64 -36.53
CA ARG A 262 -1.08 37.03 -37.28
C ARG A 262 -0.70 35.69 -37.96
N PRO A 263 -1.58 34.66 -37.97
CA PRO A 263 -1.32 33.36 -38.60
C PRO A 263 -1.94 33.26 -40.01
N CYS A 264 -1.52 32.25 -40.80
CA CYS A 264 -2.23 31.86 -42.03
C CYS A 264 -2.26 30.32 -42.24
N ARG A 265 -3.17 29.89 -43.13
CA ARG A 265 -3.75 28.53 -43.21
C ARG A 265 -3.05 27.55 -44.16
N ALA A 266 -3.40 26.28 -43.93
CA ALA A 266 -3.14 25.06 -44.69
C ALA A 266 -3.49 25.02 -46.21
N ALA A 267 -2.76 24.17 -46.93
CA ALA A 267 -3.12 23.31 -48.08
C ALA A 267 -1.93 22.35 -48.36
N GLY A 268 -2.03 21.14 -48.94
CA GLY A 268 -3.16 20.29 -49.34
C GLY A 268 -2.69 19.04 -50.14
N ALA A 269 -3.56 18.02 -50.27
CA ALA A 269 -3.53 16.89 -51.24
C ALA A 269 -2.42 15.79 -51.19
N GLY A 270 -2.77 14.56 -51.64
CA GLY A 270 -1.93 13.34 -51.72
C GLY A 270 -1.40 13.04 -53.15
N PRO A 271 -1.21 11.76 -53.64
CA PRO A 271 -1.68 10.45 -53.12
C PRO A 271 -0.72 9.20 -53.27
N ARG A 272 -1.12 8.03 -52.73
CA ARG A 272 -1.07 6.59 -53.24
C ARG A 272 0.09 6.03 -54.13
N VAL A 273 0.62 4.77 -54.03
CA VAL A 273 0.42 3.63 -53.07
C VAL A 273 1.70 2.90 -52.54
N PRO A 274 2.34 1.85 -53.15
CA PRO A 274 2.62 0.65 -52.35
C PRO A 274 4.07 0.12 -52.26
N GLY A 275 4.38 -0.50 -51.10
CA GLY A 275 5.21 -1.71 -51.00
C GLY A 275 6.68 -1.58 -50.56
N VAL A 276 7.07 -2.45 -49.61
CA VAL A 276 8.37 -3.14 -49.38
C VAL A 276 8.60 -3.34 -47.87
N ALA A 277 9.08 -4.53 -47.50
CA ALA A 277 9.36 -4.90 -46.11
C ALA A 277 10.64 -4.23 -45.57
N GLY A 278 10.65 -3.87 -44.28
CA GLY A 278 11.81 -3.28 -43.60
C GLY A 278 11.76 -3.53 -42.09
N GLN A 279 12.85 -4.04 -41.54
CA GLN A 279 12.98 -4.46 -40.14
C GLN A 279 13.22 -3.29 -39.15
N LEU A 280 13.02 -3.63 -37.87
CA LEU A 280 13.71 -3.10 -36.67
C LEU A 280 13.30 -1.74 -36.05
N SER A 281 12.80 -1.90 -34.82
CA SER A 281 13.27 -1.21 -33.61
C SER A 281 12.92 0.26 -33.37
N ARG A 282 11.99 0.46 -32.43
CA ARG A 282 12.25 1.20 -31.17
C ARG A 282 11.18 0.85 -30.14
N ARG A 283 11.51 0.02 -29.14
CA ARG A 283 10.71 -0.11 -27.92
C ARG A 283 10.80 1.20 -27.14
N THR A 284 9.67 1.86 -26.91
CA THR A 284 9.57 2.93 -25.92
C THR A 284 9.74 2.34 -24.52
N GLN A 285 10.95 2.42 -23.97
CA GLN A 285 11.15 2.21 -22.53
C GLN A 285 10.45 3.34 -21.78
N LEU A 286 9.41 2.98 -21.02
CA LEU A 286 8.80 3.88 -20.03
C LEU A 286 9.79 4.07 -18.87
N PRO A 287 9.91 5.28 -18.29
CA PRO A 287 10.90 5.55 -17.25
C PRO A 287 10.63 4.74 -15.97
N HIS A 288 11.68 4.11 -15.44
CA HIS A 288 11.63 3.32 -14.21
C HIS A 288 11.44 4.23 -12.98
N VAL A 289 10.32 4.07 -12.27
CA VAL A 289 10.11 4.75 -10.97
C VAL A 289 10.77 3.90 -9.87
N ARG A 290 11.86 4.40 -9.28
CA ARG A 290 12.54 3.73 -8.16
C ARG A 290 11.90 4.12 -6.82
N TYR A 291 11.30 3.16 -6.13
CA TYR A 291 10.80 3.34 -4.76
C TYR A 291 11.79 2.77 -3.74
N LEU A 292 12.41 3.65 -2.94
CA LEU A 292 13.26 3.31 -1.80
C LEU A 292 12.47 3.51 -0.51
N GLY A 293 12.21 2.42 0.21
CA GLY A 293 11.45 2.44 1.47
C GLY A 293 12.26 1.87 2.63
N VAL A 294 12.46 2.70 3.67
CA VAL A 294 12.98 2.25 4.98
C VAL A 294 11.83 2.24 5.96
N HIS A 295 11.28 1.06 6.26
CA HIS A 295 10.11 0.93 7.12
C HIS A 295 10.50 0.80 8.59
N ARG A 296 10.21 1.84 9.38
CA ARG A 296 10.05 1.74 10.84
C ARG A 296 8.56 1.91 11.17
N PRO A 297 7.89 0.91 11.77
CA PRO A 297 6.52 1.12 12.23
C PRO A 297 6.51 2.15 13.36
N LEU A 298 5.77 3.24 13.17
CA LEU A 298 5.54 4.24 14.21
C LEU A 298 4.56 3.67 15.25
N LEU A 299 5.08 2.97 16.26
CA LEU A 299 4.37 2.90 17.54
C LEU A 299 4.35 4.32 18.13
N MET A 300 3.16 4.85 18.36
CA MET A 300 2.95 6.05 19.15
C MET A 300 2.89 5.63 20.61
N ASP A 301 3.82 6.14 21.43
CA ASP A 301 3.85 5.87 22.86
C ASP A 301 2.55 6.32 23.55
N PRO A 302 2.11 5.61 24.61
CA PRO A 302 0.93 6.02 25.36
C PRO A 302 1.19 7.34 26.09
N ILE A 303 0.38 8.35 25.79
CA ILE A 303 0.36 9.62 26.52
C ILE A 303 0.09 9.33 28.00
N HIS A 304 1.02 9.71 28.87
CA HIS A 304 0.82 9.69 30.32
C HIS A 304 -0.28 10.70 30.69
N LEU A 305 -1.48 10.18 30.98
CA LEU A 305 -2.52 10.93 31.70
C LEU A 305 -2.36 10.67 33.22
N PRO A 306 -2.41 11.72 34.06
CA PRO A 306 -2.25 11.56 35.51
C PRO A 306 -3.44 10.80 36.11
N ALA A 307 -3.16 10.00 37.14
CA ALA A 307 -4.14 9.10 37.74
C ALA A 307 -5.28 9.86 38.45
N ILE A 308 -6.50 9.76 37.91
CA ILE A 308 -7.72 10.19 38.60
C ILE A 308 -8.04 9.16 39.68
N ARG A 309 -7.72 9.47 40.94
CA ARG A 309 -8.20 8.72 42.11
C ARG A 309 -9.73 8.77 42.15
N ARG A 310 -10.41 7.64 41.94
CA ARG A 310 -11.81 7.47 42.30
C ARG A 310 -11.93 6.84 43.68
N SER A 311 -12.23 7.66 44.69
CA SER A 311 -12.65 7.18 46.01
C SER A 311 -14.06 6.60 45.91
N ALA A 312 -14.20 5.29 46.10
CA ALA A 312 -15.51 4.64 46.20
C ALA A 312 -15.93 4.54 47.67
N ALA A 313 -16.71 5.51 48.16
CA ALA A 313 -17.36 5.42 49.46
C ALA A 313 -18.68 4.64 49.32
N PHE A 314 -18.71 3.41 49.83
CA PHE A 314 -19.89 2.54 49.75
C PHE A 314 -20.88 2.89 50.88
N ARG A 315 -21.89 3.71 50.60
CA ARG A 315 -23.04 3.88 51.51
C ARG A 315 -24.05 2.76 51.28
N ARG A 316 -24.50 2.11 52.35
CA ARG A 316 -25.64 1.18 52.35
C ARG A 316 -26.93 1.96 52.57
N GLU A 317 -27.96 1.62 51.81
CA GLU A 317 -29.37 1.91 52.10
C GLU A 317 -30.08 0.58 52.48
N PRO A 318 -31.13 0.58 53.31
CA PRO A 318 -31.65 -0.65 53.91
C PRO A 318 -32.97 -1.18 53.29
N GLY A 319 -33.10 -2.51 53.29
CA GLY A 319 -34.38 -3.17 53.58
C GLY A 319 -35.30 -3.55 52.40
N SER A 320 -35.44 -4.86 52.19
CA SER A 320 -36.77 -5.47 52.06
C SER A 320 -36.76 -6.87 52.70
N GLN A 321 -37.77 -7.18 53.49
CA GLN A 321 -37.88 -8.45 54.23
C GLN A 321 -38.68 -9.47 53.40
N THR A 322 -38.17 -10.68 53.25
CA THR A 322 -38.92 -11.81 52.68
C THR A 322 -39.66 -12.58 53.78
N ARG A 323 -40.99 -12.54 53.73
CA ARG A 323 -41.89 -13.21 54.69
C ARG A 323 -41.99 -14.70 54.35
N ARG A 324 -41.53 -15.59 55.24
CA ARG A 324 -41.77 -17.03 55.11
C ARG A 324 -43.24 -17.36 55.41
N VAL A 325 -43.82 -18.24 54.61
CA VAL A 325 -45.11 -18.90 54.90
C VAL A 325 -44.84 -20.34 55.33
N ARG A 326 -45.56 -20.81 56.36
CA ARG A 326 -45.58 -22.19 56.84
C ARG A 326 -46.98 -22.49 57.37
N THR A 327 -47.59 -23.56 56.88
CA THR A 327 -48.59 -24.47 57.50
C THR A 327 -49.08 -25.46 56.44
N PRO A 328 -49.70 -26.60 56.82
CA PRO A 328 -49.87 -27.13 58.19
C PRO A 328 -48.56 -27.73 58.74
#